data_AF-A0A8T4UC06-F1
#
_entry.id   AF-A0A8T4UC06-F1
#
_cell.length_a   1.000
_cell.length_b   1.000
_cell.length_c   1.000
_cell.angle_alpha   90.00
_cell.angle_beta   90.00
_cell.angle_gamma   90.00
#
_symmetry.space_group_name_H-M   'P 1'
#
loop_
_entity.id
_entity.type
_entity.pdbx_description
1 polymer ?
#
loop_
_entity_poly.entity_id
_entity_poly.type
_entity_poly.pdbx_seq_one_letter_code
_entity_poly.pdbx_strand_id
1 'polypeptide(L)'
;MSRPRTKNKVVCQNNSCSFFRKEFGKNIIKRGINKSKHKQYICLHCKKYFVETKGTPLYRRRLSERKIKELCKELVEKKGIRAVGRTTNINKNTICSYLSAFAEHAKEISKYLTKNLGLSTYEVDEFWTFVKKNKKNLSKTARRNLMQVTSGDIR
;
A
#
# COMPACT_ATOMS: atom_id res chain seq x y z
N MET A 1 13.57 -35.00 -6.56
CA MET A 1 13.82 -34.01 -5.47
C MET A 1 12.70 -32.98 -5.46
N SER A 2 12.11 -32.68 -4.30
CA SER A 2 11.07 -31.65 -4.17
C SER A 2 11.66 -30.25 -4.38
N ARG A 3 11.05 -29.45 -5.26
CA ARG A 3 11.51 -28.08 -5.59
C ARG A 3 11.53 -27.20 -4.32
N PRO A 4 12.64 -26.49 -4.03
CA PRO A 4 12.72 -25.63 -2.85
C PRO A 4 11.68 -24.50 -2.92
N ARG A 5 11.18 -24.09 -1.76
CA ARG A 5 10.15 -23.05 -1.67
C ARG A 5 10.70 -21.70 -2.13
N THR A 6 9.91 -20.98 -2.92
CA THR A 6 10.25 -19.61 -3.33
C THR A 6 10.24 -18.68 -2.12
N LYS A 7 11.34 -17.93 -1.91
CA LYS A 7 11.43 -16.88 -0.89
C LYS A 7 10.38 -15.78 -1.17
N ASN A 8 9.56 -15.43 -0.17
CA ASN A 8 8.54 -14.38 -0.27
C ASN A 8 8.60 -13.47 0.95
N LYS A 9 8.45 -12.15 0.76
CA LYS A 9 8.41 -11.13 1.83
C LYS A 9 7.04 -10.99 2.52
N VAL A 10 6.10 -11.90 2.23
CA VAL A 10 4.74 -11.84 2.76
C VAL A 10 4.73 -12.32 4.21
N VAL A 11 3.95 -11.66 5.06
CA VAL A 11 3.73 -11.98 6.48
C VAL A 11 2.28 -12.38 6.74
N CYS A 12 1.99 -13.01 7.88
CA CYS A 12 0.64 -13.43 8.22
C CYS A 12 -0.26 -12.22 8.51
N GLN A 13 -1.45 -12.17 7.89
CA GLN A 13 -2.44 -11.10 8.03
C GLN A 13 -3.63 -11.48 8.94
N ASN A 14 -3.45 -12.48 9.81
CA ASN A 14 -4.46 -12.90 10.78
C ASN A 14 -4.07 -12.45 12.18
N ASN A 15 -4.80 -11.51 12.78
CA ASN A 15 -4.51 -10.96 14.11
C ASN A 15 -4.52 -12.02 15.23
N SER A 16 -5.25 -13.13 15.04
CA SER A 16 -5.28 -14.23 16.00
C SER A 16 -4.09 -15.21 15.87
N CYS A 17 -3.13 -14.93 14.99
CA CYS A 17 -1.97 -15.78 14.75
C CYS A 17 -0.79 -15.33 15.62
N SER A 18 -0.06 -16.26 16.23
CA SER A 18 1.20 -15.98 16.95
C SER A 18 2.28 -15.33 16.07
N PHE A 19 2.20 -15.56 14.75
CA PHE A 19 3.07 -14.99 13.71
C PHE A 19 2.42 -13.83 12.94
N PHE A 20 1.41 -13.16 13.50
CA PHE A 20 0.80 -11.98 12.89
C PHE A 20 1.85 -10.89 12.63
N ARG A 21 1.97 -10.44 11.37
CA ARG A 21 2.94 -9.41 10.93
C ARG A 21 4.41 -9.67 11.30
N LYS A 22 4.80 -10.93 11.61
CA LYS A 22 6.19 -11.30 11.91
C LYS A 22 6.89 -11.87 10.67
N GLU A 23 8.13 -11.41 10.44
CA GLU A 23 8.98 -11.90 9.34
C GLU A 23 9.76 -13.15 9.76
N PHE A 24 10.31 -13.16 10.98
CA PHE A 24 11.07 -14.28 11.52
C PHE A 24 10.16 -15.45 11.89
N GLY A 25 10.58 -16.68 11.56
CA GLY A 25 9.83 -17.91 11.85
C GLY A 25 8.53 -18.07 11.05
N LYS A 26 8.26 -17.22 10.06
CA LYS A 26 7.04 -17.32 9.24
C LYS A 26 7.04 -18.58 8.39
N ASN A 27 5.87 -19.19 8.24
CA ASN A 27 5.67 -20.35 7.39
C ASN A 27 4.46 -20.11 6.48
N ILE A 28 4.71 -19.53 5.29
CA ILE A 28 3.67 -19.07 4.37
C ILE A 28 3.94 -19.60 2.97
N ILE A 29 2.91 -20.17 2.34
CA ILE A 29 2.99 -20.79 1.01
C ILE A 29 2.05 -20.06 0.05
N LYS A 30 2.48 -19.92 -1.20
CA LYS A 30 1.63 -19.45 -2.32
C LYS A 30 0.62 -20.52 -2.70
N ARG A 31 -0.67 -20.17 -2.77
CA ARG A 31 -1.76 -21.08 -3.14
C ARG A 31 -2.56 -20.54 -4.32
N GLY A 32 -1.89 -20.39 -5.47
CA GLY A 32 -2.56 -19.97 -6.71
C GLY A 32 -2.99 -18.51 -6.75
N ILE A 33 -3.99 -18.23 -7.58
CA ILE A 33 -4.54 -16.90 -7.87
C ILE A 33 -6.06 -16.98 -7.68
N ASN A 34 -6.67 -15.96 -7.07
CA ASN A 34 -8.13 -15.90 -6.92
C ASN A 34 -8.83 -15.48 -8.23
N LYS A 35 -10.17 -15.54 -8.26
CA LYS A 35 -10.97 -15.09 -9.41
C LYS A 35 -10.70 -13.62 -9.79
N SER A 36 -10.34 -12.79 -8.82
CA SER A 36 -9.98 -11.37 -9.00
C SER A 36 -8.51 -11.15 -9.41
N LYS A 37 -7.79 -12.18 -9.86
CA LYS A 37 -6.39 -12.13 -10.32
C LYS A 37 -5.34 -11.73 -9.26
N HIS A 38 -5.67 -11.80 -7.98
CA HIS A 38 -4.72 -11.59 -6.88
C HIS A 38 -4.10 -12.89 -6.40
N LYS A 39 -2.81 -12.88 -6.05
CA LYS A 39 -2.13 -14.03 -5.46
C LYS A 39 -2.75 -14.37 -4.10
N GLN A 40 -2.93 -15.67 -3.86
CA GLN A 40 -3.39 -16.21 -2.58
C GLN A 40 -2.24 -16.84 -1.81
N TYR A 41 -2.30 -16.72 -0.50
CA TYR A 41 -1.34 -17.26 0.45
C TYR A 41 -2.06 -18.02 1.55
N ILE A 42 -1.41 -19.05 2.06
CA ILE A 42 -1.81 -19.75 3.27
C ILE A 42 -0.69 -19.65 4.30
N CYS A 43 -1.05 -19.27 5.53
CA CYS A 43 -0.15 -19.39 6.66
C CYS A 43 -0.28 -20.80 7.26
N LEU A 44 0.81 -21.55 7.34
CA LEU A 44 0.78 -22.90 7.90
C LEU A 44 0.67 -22.95 9.42
N HIS A 45 0.97 -21.85 10.11
CA HIS A 45 0.82 -21.73 11.56
C HIS A 45 -0.65 -21.67 11.98
N CYS A 46 -1.42 -20.74 11.38
CA CYS A 46 -2.85 -20.58 11.71
C CYS A 46 -3.81 -21.22 10.69
N LYS A 47 -3.27 -21.85 9.64
CA LYS A 47 -4.01 -22.50 8.52
C LYS A 47 -5.01 -21.58 7.79
N LYS A 48 -4.96 -20.26 8.01
CA LYS A 48 -5.86 -19.30 7.34
C LYS A 48 -5.30 -18.84 6.00
N TYR A 49 -6.23 -18.66 5.06
CA TYR A 49 -5.96 -18.05 3.76
C TYR A 49 -6.02 -16.52 3.84
N PHE A 50 -5.19 -15.87 3.04
CA PHE A 50 -5.29 -14.45 2.79
C PHE A 50 -4.79 -14.11 1.38
N VAL A 51 -5.24 -12.97 0.87
CA VAL A 51 -4.83 -12.46 -0.45
C VAL A 51 -3.71 -11.45 -0.30
N GLU A 52 -2.95 -11.26 -1.38
CA GLU A 52 -1.87 -10.28 -1.48
C GLU A 52 -2.28 -8.87 -1.04
N THR A 53 -3.49 -8.45 -1.39
CA THR A 53 -3.98 -7.09 -1.08
C THR A 53 -4.41 -6.92 0.37
N LYS A 54 -4.47 -7.98 1.20
CA LYS A 54 -4.96 -7.87 2.58
C LYS A 54 -3.99 -7.05 3.44
N GLY A 55 -4.52 -6.08 4.17
CA GLY A 55 -3.73 -5.12 4.95
C GLY A 55 -3.24 -3.92 4.13
N THR A 56 -3.76 -3.74 2.92
CA THR A 56 -3.50 -2.57 2.07
C THR A 56 -4.80 -1.84 1.74
N PRO A 57 -4.75 -0.57 1.31
CA PRO A 57 -5.92 0.17 0.83
C PRO A 57 -6.59 -0.48 -0.40
N LEU A 58 -5.91 -1.40 -1.08
CA LEU A 58 -6.39 -2.14 -2.25
C LEU A 58 -7.26 -3.35 -1.87
N TYR A 59 -7.38 -3.69 -0.57
CA TYR A 59 -8.17 -4.83 -0.14
C TYR A 59 -9.67 -4.62 -0.41
N ARG A 60 -10.34 -5.63 -0.98
CA ARG A 60 -11.78 -5.61 -1.31
C ARG A 60 -12.20 -4.43 -2.21
N ARG A 61 -11.27 -3.96 -3.03
CA ARG A 61 -11.49 -2.88 -3.99
C ARG A 61 -11.76 -3.43 -5.38
N ARG A 62 -12.68 -2.79 -6.10
CA ARG A 62 -13.11 -3.21 -7.45
C ARG A 62 -12.39 -2.47 -8.58
N LEU A 63 -11.88 -1.26 -8.33
CA LEU A 63 -11.11 -0.55 -9.34
C LEU A 63 -9.81 -1.30 -9.63
N SER A 64 -9.41 -1.31 -10.90
CA SER A 64 -8.10 -1.80 -11.28
C SER A 64 -7.00 -0.98 -10.63
N GLU A 65 -5.84 -1.60 -10.38
CA GLU A 65 -4.69 -0.91 -9.81
C GLU A 65 -4.28 0.32 -10.63
N ARG A 66 -4.43 0.25 -11.95
CA ARG A 66 -4.21 1.39 -12.85
C ARG A 66 -5.13 2.57 -12.54
N LYS A 67 -6.46 2.34 -12.44
CA LYS A 67 -7.41 3.40 -12.08
C LYS A 67 -7.15 3.96 -10.69
N ILE A 68 -6.71 3.13 -9.75
CA ILE A 68 -6.37 3.58 -8.40
C ILE A 68 -5.13 4.49 -8.44
N LYS A 69 -4.11 4.17 -9.25
CA LYS A 69 -2.93 5.03 -9.44
C LYS A 69 -3.30 6.37 -10.09
N GLU A 70 -4.15 6.34 -11.11
CA GLU A 70 -4.68 7.56 -11.76
C GLU A 70 -5.46 8.41 -10.74
N LEU A 71 -6.32 7.80 -9.93
CA LEU A 71 -7.02 8.48 -8.85
C LEU A 71 -6.06 9.13 -7.85
N CYS A 72 -5.06 8.39 -7.36
CA CYS A 72 -4.07 8.93 -6.42
C CYS A 72 -3.28 10.10 -7.03
N LYS A 73 -2.92 10.00 -8.32
CA LYS A 73 -2.23 11.07 -9.03
C LYS A 73 -3.06 12.36 -9.04
N GLU A 74 -4.31 12.26 -9.46
CA GLU A 74 -5.22 13.42 -9.52
C GLU A 74 -5.46 14.06 -8.15
N LEU A 75 -5.48 13.27 -7.08
CA LEU A 75 -5.62 13.75 -5.70
C LEU A 75 -4.36 14.47 -5.20
N VAL A 76 -3.16 13.99 -5.56
CA VAL A 76 -1.89 14.64 -5.20
C VAL A 76 -1.74 16.00 -5.89
N GLU A 77 -2.26 16.14 -7.11
CA GLU A 77 -2.37 17.41 -7.85
C GLU A 77 -3.40 18.38 -7.24
N LYS A 78 -3.93 18.09 -6.05
CA LYS A 78 -4.89 18.91 -5.29
C LYS A 78 -6.18 19.22 -6.04
N LYS A 79 -6.55 18.40 -7.03
CA LYS A 79 -7.81 18.58 -7.76
C LYS A 79 -8.99 18.27 -6.84
N GLY A 80 -10.05 19.07 -6.94
CA GLY A 80 -11.27 18.83 -6.18
C GLY A 80 -11.93 17.50 -6.55
N ILE A 81 -12.56 16.81 -5.58
CA ILE A 81 -13.17 15.48 -5.75
C ILE A 81 -14.09 15.40 -6.98
N ARG A 82 -14.88 16.47 -7.22
CA ARG A 82 -15.78 16.55 -8.39
C ARG A 82 -15.03 16.66 -9.71
N ALA A 83 -13.88 17.35 -9.74
CA ALA A 83 -13.03 17.42 -10.92
C ALA A 83 -12.39 16.05 -11.20
N VAL A 84 -11.84 15.40 -10.17
CA VAL A 84 -11.29 14.05 -10.28
C VAL A 84 -12.33 13.05 -10.78
N GLY A 85 -13.57 13.12 -10.29
CA GLY A 85 -14.66 12.25 -10.75
C GLY A 85 -14.96 12.41 -12.24
N ARG A 86 -14.93 13.66 -12.76
CA ARG A 86 -15.10 13.94 -14.19
C ARG A 86 -13.93 13.41 -15.03
N THR A 87 -12.69 13.65 -14.59
CA THR A 87 -11.49 13.26 -15.35
C THR A 87 -11.25 11.75 -15.35
N THR A 88 -11.50 11.06 -14.24
CA THR A 88 -11.25 9.62 -14.09
C THR A 88 -12.46 8.74 -14.40
N ASN A 89 -13.63 9.36 -14.61
CA ASN A 89 -14.93 8.69 -14.72
C ASN A 89 -15.18 7.71 -13.55
N ILE A 90 -14.96 8.21 -12.33
CA ILE A 90 -15.19 7.49 -11.07
C ILE A 90 -16.24 8.25 -10.26
N ASN A 91 -17.19 7.53 -9.68
CA ASN A 91 -18.20 8.13 -8.81
C ASN A 91 -17.54 8.82 -7.60
N LYS A 92 -17.99 10.04 -7.27
CA LYS A 92 -17.51 10.83 -6.11
C LYS A 92 -17.49 10.04 -4.79
N ASN A 93 -18.52 9.22 -4.54
CA ASN A 93 -18.62 8.43 -3.31
C ASN A 93 -17.54 7.35 -3.26
N THR A 94 -17.23 6.76 -4.41
CA THR A 94 -16.11 5.83 -4.56
C THR A 94 -14.80 6.55 -4.26
N ILE A 95 -14.57 7.74 -4.81
CA ILE A 95 -13.38 8.55 -4.54
C ILE A 95 -13.24 8.82 -3.03
N CYS A 96 -14.30 9.29 -2.37
CA CYS A 96 -14.29 9.53 -0.92
C CYS A 96 -14.00 8.25 -0.11
N SER A 97 -14.54 7.10 -0.53
CA SER A 97 -14.26 5.81 0.12
C SER A 97 -12.79 5.38 -0.01
N TYR A 98 -12.15 5.65 -1.15
CA TYR A 98 -10.71 5.42 -1.32
C TYR A 98 -9.88 6.39 -0.49
N LEU A 99 -10.21 7.68 -0.51
CA LEU A 99 -9.56 8.71 0.31
C LEU A 99 -9.59 8.34 1.80
N SER A 100 -10.74 7.90 2.30
CA SER A 100 -10.89 7.47 3.69
C SER A 100 -9.97 6.29 4.03
N ALA A 101 -9.90 5.29 3.16
CA ALA A 101 -9.01 4.14 3.36
C ALA A 101 -7.52 4.50 3.23
N PHE A 102 -7.14 5.43 2.35
CA PHE A 102 -5.78 5.93 2.29
C PHE A 102 -5.41 6.71 3.55
N ALA A 103 -6.31 7.55 4.05
CA ALA A 103 -6.09 8.31 5.28
C ALA A 103 -5.97 7.38 6.50
N GLU A 104 -6.81 6.36 6.60
CA GLU A 104 -6.71 5.35 7.66
C GLU A 104 -5.38 4.59 7.60
N HIS A 105 -4.97 4.16 6.41
CA HIS A 105 -3.69 3.46 6.23
C HIS A 105 -2.49 4.36 6.53
N ALA A 106 -2.53 5.64 6.14
CA ALA A 106 -1.50 6.61 6.50
C ALA A 106 -1.42 6.84 8.02
N LYS A 107 -2.56 6.84 8.72
CA LYS A 107 -2.61 6.88 10.19
C LYS A 107 -1.99 5.63 10.80
N GLU A 108 -2.25 4.44 10.26
CA GLU A 108 -1.60 3.21 10.73
C GLU A 108 -0.08 3.27 10.57
N ILE A 109 0.42 3.75 9.43
CA ILE A 109 1.85 3.92 9.19
C ILE A 109 2.44 4.91 10.21
N SER A 110 1.81 6.08 10.38
CA SER A 110 2.29 7.09 11.32
C SER A 110 2.33 6.58 12.76
N LYS A 111 1.29 5.84 13.18
CA LYS A 111 1.25 5.16 14.48
C LYS A 111 2.37 4.13 14.62
N TYR A 112 2.62 3.34 13.58
CA TYR A 112 3.72 2.37 13.57
C TYR A 112 5.08 3.06 13.70
N LEU A 113 5.32 4.14 12.95
CA LEU A 113 6.56 4.92 13.04
C LEU A 113 6.77 5.47 14.46
N THR A 114 5.73 6.01 15.09
CA THR A 114 5.84 6.59 16.44
C THR A 114 6.01 5.51 17.51
N LYS A 115 5.17 4.46 17.48
CA LYS A 115 5.10 3.46 18.58
C LYS A 115 6.12 2.34 18.46
N ASN A 116 6.38 1.86 17.25
CA ASN A 116 7.23 0.68 17.04
C ASN A 116 8.68 1.05 16.78
N LEU A 117 8.95 2.23 16.23
CA LEU A 117 10.32 2.72 16.02
C LEU A 117 10.73 3.78 17.05
N GLY A 118 9.80 4.23 17.91
CA GLY A 118 10.09 5.19 18.98
C GLY A 118 10.38 6.60 18.49
N LEU A 119 10.02 6.93 17.24
CA LEU A 119 10.29 8.25 16.65
C LEU A 119 9.40 9.32 17.30
N SER A 120 10.01 10.45 17.64
CA SER A 120 9.32 11.67 18.05
C SER A 120 8.50 12.25 16.89
N THR A 121 7.53 13.12 17.21
CA THR A 121 6.71 13.80 16.19
C THR A 121 7.56 14.61 15.20
N TYR A 122 8.65 15.21 15.67
CA TYR A 122 9.58 15.97 14.83
C TYR A 122 10.35 15.05 13.87
N GLU A 123 10.85 13.91 14.34
CA GLU A 123 11.55 12.94 13.48
C GLU A 123 10.61 12.31 12.44
N VAL A 124 9.33 12.13 12.77
CA VAL A 124 8.31 11.70 11.80
C VAL A 124 8.08 12.77 10.73
N ASP A 125 8.02 14.04 11.10
CA ASP A 125 7.88 15.14 10.14
C ASP A 125 9.12 15.29 9.24
N GLU A 126 10.31 15.19 9.84
CA GLU A 126 11.58 15.18 9.11
C GLU A 126 11.66 13.98 8.17
N PHE A 127 11.20 12.80 8.59
CA PHE A 127 11.10 11.62 7.73
C PHE A 127 10.23 11.89 6.50
N TRP A 128 9.04 12.49 6.66
CA TRP A 128 8.16 12.81 5.53
C TRP A 128 8.76 13.89 4.62
N THR A 129 9.41 14.90 5.20
CA THR A 129 10.14 15.94 4.47
C THR A 129 11.31 15.35 3.68
N PHE A 130 12.03 14.40 4.28
CA PHE A 130 13.13 13.68 3.64
C PHE A 130 12.63 12.78 2.50
N VAL A 131 11.54 12.03 2.69
CA VAL A 131 10.92 11.22 1.62
C VAL A 131 10.54 12.08 0.42
N LYS A 132 10.07 13.31 0.65
CA LYS A 132 9.76 14.28 -0.41
C LYS A 132 11.02 14.73 -1.17
N LYS A 133 12.16 14.87 -0.47
CA LYS A 133 13.43 15.38 -1.01
C LYS A 133 14.34 14.30 -1.60
N ASN A 134 14.34 13.09 -1.06
CA ASN A 134 15.35 12.09 -1.36
C ASN A 134 15.01 11.26 -2.60
N LYS A 135 15.41 11.76 -3.77
CA LYS A 135 15.21 11.12 -5.08
C LYS A 135 16.38 10.23 -5.53
N LYS A 136 17.47 10.18 -4.75
CA LYS A 136 18.79 9.69 -5.16
C LYS A 136 18.86 8.16 -5.36
N ASN A 137 18.06 7.36 -4.65
CA ASN A 137 18.11 5.89 -4.74
C ASN A 137 16.85 5.24 -5.34
N LEU A 138 15.97 6.02 -5.96
CA LEU A 138 14.79 5.46 -6.60
C LEU A 138 15.14 4.77 -7.93
N SER A 139 14.51 3.63 -8.18
CA SER A 139 14.57 2.95 -9.48
C SER A 139 14.09 3.90 -10.59
N LYS A 140 14.57 3.71 -11.83
CA LYS A 140 14.17 4.54 -12.98
C LYS A 140 12.65 4.63 -13.12
N THR A 141 11.94 3.54 -12.85
CA THR A 141 10.47 3.48 -12.87
C THR A 141 9.85 4.31 -11.75
N ALA A 142 10.39 4.23 -10.54
CA ALA A 142 9.88 4.98 -9.40
C ALA A 142 10.18 6.49 -9.52
N ARG A 143 11.34 6.87 -10.08
CA ARG A 143 11.67 8.26 -10.44
C ARG A 143 10.72 8.82 -11.51
N ARG A 144 10.43 8.05 -12.56
CA ARG A 144 9.51 8.45 -13.64
C ARG A 144 8.08 8.65 -13.11
N ASN A 145 7.61 7.75 -12.25
CA ASN A 145 6.31 7.88 -11.60
C ASN A 145 6.27 9.10 -10.67
N LEU A 146 7.37 9.41 -9.96
CA LEU A 146 7.47 10.62 -9.13
C LEU A 146 7.50 11.90 -9.97
N MET A 147 8.30 11.96 -11.04
CA MET A 147 8.35 13.12 -11.95
C MET A 147 6.99 13.44 -12.58
N GLN A 148 6.18 12.42 -12.86
CA GLN A 148 4.83 12.62 -13.38
C GLN A 148 3.84 13.20 -12.37
N VAL A 149 4.17 13.18 -11.07
CA VAL A 149 3.31 13.54 -9.94
C VAL A 149 3.85 14.78 -9.20
N THR A 150 5.10 15.16 -9.43
CA THR A 150 5.75 16.34 -8.82
C THR A 150 5.81 17.53 -9.77
N SER A 151 4.85 17.67 -10.69
CA SER A 151 4.71 18.84 -11.58
C SER A 151 4.20 20.05 -10.78
N GLY A 152 4.95 20.48 -9.78
CA GLY A 152 4.50 21.48 -8.81
C GLY A 152 5.63 22.03 -7.96
N ASP A 153 6.74 22.41 -8.59
CA ASP A 153 7.67 23.41 -8.06
C ASP A 153 7.58 24.65 -8.98
N ILE A 154 6.50 25.41 -8.85
CA ILE A 154 6.49 26.84 -9.17
C ILE A 154 5.85 27.55 -7.98
N ARG A 155 6.68 27.84 -6.99
CA ARG A 155 6.81 29.09 -6.23
C ARG A 155 7.79 28.86 -5.09
#